data_AF-A0A933GRV2-F1
#
_entry.id   AF-A0A933GRV2-F1
#
_cell.length_a   1.000
_cell.length_b   1.000
_cell.length_c   1.000
_cell.angle_alpha   90.00
_cell.angle_beta   90.00
_cell.angle_gamma   90.00
#
_symmetry.space_group_name_H-M   'P 1'
#
loop_
_entity.id
_entity.type
_entity.pdbx_description
1 polymer ?
#
loop_
_entity_poly.entity_id
_entity_poly.type
_entity_poly.pdbx_seq_one_letter_code
_entity_poly.pdbx_strand_id
1 'polypeptide(L)'
;MGRAARFVVQEHDTGNGVHWDLMLEAEEGEDVDALATWSLLAPPGGGTAVRALRIADHRKAYLDYEGPISGGRGTVRIWDRGTCLQRDLGVDRIELALAGERLRGMFVLSDAGEVEGGKAVWTFAPAP
;
A
#
# COMPACT_ATOMS: atom_id res chain seq x y z
N MET A 1 12.49 16.47 15.81
CA MET A 1 11.26 16.26 15.04
C MET A 1 11.50 15.06 14.16
N GLY A 2 10.85 13.92 14.43
CA GLY A 2 10.96 12.74 13.56
C GLY A 2 10.43 13.05 12.17
N ARG A 3 10.99 12.41 11.15
CA ARG A 3 10.51 12.53 9.76
C ARG A 3 9.15 11.83 9.68
N ALA A 4 8.12 12.50 9.16
CA ALA A 4 6.81 11.88 8.96
C ALA A 4 6.94 10.67 8.02
N ALA A 5 6.30 9.55 8.37
CA ALA A 5 6.24 8.38 7.52
C ALA A 5 5.59 8.70 6.17
N ARG A 6 6.05 8.01 5.13
CA ARG A 6 5.56 8.15 3.76
C ARG A 6 4.73 6.97 3.33
N PHE A 7 3.86 7.21 2.37
CA PHE A 7 3.25 6.16 1.58
C PHE A 7 3.48 6.42 0.10
N VAL A 8 3.42 5.34 -0.68
CA VAL A 8 3.32 5.39 -2.13
C VAL A 8 2.25 4.41 -2.59
N VAL A 9 1.54 4.76 -3.64
CA VAL A 9 0.73 3.83 -4.43
C VAL A 9 1.36 3.76 -5.81
N GLN A 10 1.81 2.59 -6.21
CA GLN A 10 2.32 2.35 -7.55
C GLN A 10 1.28 1.64 -8.40
N GLU A 11 0.97 2.16 -9.59
CA GLU A 11 0.27 1.39 -10.61
C GLU A 11 1.29 0.46 -11.29
N HIS A 12 1.04 -0.84 -11.19
CA HIS A 12 1.91 -1.89 -11.73
C HIS A 12 1.22 -2.59 -12.90
N ASP A 13 1.70 -2.31 -14.11
CA ASP A 13 1.34 -3.03 -15.32
C ASP A 13 2.30 -4.21 -15.51
N THR A 14 1.79 -5.43 -15.35
CA THR A 14 2.55 -6.68 -15.49
C THR A 14 2.58 -7.22 -16.93
N GLY A 15 1.89 -6.56 -17.86
CA GLY A 15 1.67 -7.01 -19.24
C GLY A 15 0.53 -8.02 -19.40
N ASN A 16 0.07 -8.64 -18.31
CA ASN A 16 -1.10 -9.52 -18.27
C ASN A 16 -2.25 -8.98 -17.39
N GLY A 17 -2.04 -7.81 -16.78
CA GLY A 17 -2.98 -7.17 -15.88
C GLY A 17 -2.39 -5.91 -15.28
N VAL A 18 -3.24 -5.15 -14.58
CA VAL A 18 -2.84 -3.95 -13.84
C VAL A 18 -3.38 -4.08 -12.42
N HIS A 19 -2.56 -3.70 -11.45
CA HIS A 19 -2.94 -3.57 -10.04
C HIS A 19 -2.22 -2.38 -9.41
N TRP A 20 -2.55 -2.06 -8.16
CA TRP A 20 -1.98 -0.92 -7.45
C TRP A 20 -1.34 -1.38 -6.14
N ASP A 21 -0.04 -1.21 -5.99
CA ASP A 21 0.65 -1.55 -4.74
C ASP A 21 0.67 -0.36 -3.80
N LEU A 22 -0.08 -0.45 -2.71
CA LEU A 22 -0.01 0.47 -1.57
C LEU A 22 1.14 0.05 -0.66
N MET A 23 2.11 0.93 -0.47
CA MET A 23 3.28 0.70 0.37
C MET A 23 3.36 1.75 1.47
N LEU A 24 3.57 1.31 2.71
CA LEU A 24 3.60 2.15 3.89
C LEU A 24 4.97 2.09 4.57
N GLU A 25 5.60 3.24 4.77
CA GLU A 25 6.82 3.38 5.59
C GLU A 25 6.43 3.34 7.07
N ALA A 26 7.04 2.44 7.85
CA ALA A 26 6.86 2.43 9.30
C ALA A 26 7.45 3.70 9.93
N GLU A 27 6.79 4.25 10.95
CA GLU A 27 7.29 5.41 11.70
C GLU A 27 8.46 5.02 12.63
N GLU A 28 8.36 3.89 13.32
CA GLU A 28 9.35 3.37 14.28
C GLU A 28 9.28 1.82 14.30
N GLY A 29 10.39 1.12 14.61
CA GLY A 29 10.42 -0.35 14.69
C GLY A 29 11.77 -0.99 14.31
N GLU A 30 11.85 -2.33 14.26
CA GLU A 30 13.07 -3.08 13.94
C GLU A 30 13.42 -3.05 12.44
N ASP A 31 12.43 -2.92 11.55
CA ASP A 31 12.59 -2.91 10.09
C ASP A 31 12.27 -1.55 9.47
N VAL A 32 12.94 -0.49 9.97
CA VAL A 32 12.87 0.86 9.40
C VAL A 32 13.41 0.96 7.97
N ASP A 33 13.75 -0.13 7.28
CA ASP A 33 14.24 -0.14 5.90
C ASP A 33 13.28 -0.80 4.90
N ALA A 34 12.13 -1.28 5.38
CA ALA A 34 11.11 -1.94 4.58
C ALA A 34 9.79 -1.13 4.50
N LEU A 35 8.96 -1.49 3.53
CA LEU A 35 7.63 -0.93 3.29
C LEU A 35 6.60 -2.05 3.39
N ALA A 36 5.68 -1.96 4.35
CA ALA A 36 4.55 -2.87 4.42
C ALA A 36 3.70 -2.69 3.16
N THR A 37 3.46 -3.78 2.41
CA THR A 37 2.91 -3.68 1.05
C THR A 37 1.64 -4.50 0.85
N TRP A 38 0.63 -3.86 0.26
CA TRP A 38 -0.62 -4.49 -0.16
C TRP A 38 -0.88 -4.25 -1.65
N SER A 39 -1.16 -5.32 -2.37
CA SER A 39 -1.54 -5.29 -3.78
C SER A 39 -3.06 -5.12 -3.90
N LEU A 40 -3.50 -3.93 -4.30
CA LEU A 40 -4.91 -3.55 -4.49
C LEU A 40 -5.37 -3.96 -5.90
N LEU A 41 -6.50 -4.66 -5.98
CA LEU A 41 -7.01 -5.23 -7.24
C LEU A 41 -7.84 -4.24 -8.08
N ALA A 42 -7.99 -3.00 -7.61
CA ALA A 42 -8.68 -1.91 -8.27
C ALA A 42 -8.04 -0.57 -7.83
N PRO A 43 -8.22 0.53 -8.58
CA PRO A 43 -7.67 1.82 -8.19
C PRO A 43 -8.32 2.30 -6.88
N PRO A 44 -7.54 2.71 -5.87
CA PRO A 44 -8.10 3.24 -4.62
C PRO A 44 -8.71 4.63 -4.82
N GLY A 45 -9.53 5.08 -3.87
CA GLY A 45 -10.09 6.44 -3.86
C GLY A 45 -11.45 6.62 -4.53
N GLY A 46 -12.06 5.55 -5.06
CA GLY A 46 -13.41 5.57 -5.64
C GLY A 46 -14.57 5.66 -4.64
N GLY A 47 -14.29 5.87 -3.35
CA GLY A 47 -15.30 5.92 -2.27
C GLY A 47 -15.82 4.55 -1.81
N THR A 48 -15.34 3.45 -2.40
CA THR A 48 -15.72 2.08 -2.05
C THR A 48 -14.52 1.28 -1.55
N ALA A 49 -14.80 0.20 -0.82
CA ALA A 49 -13.77 -0.75 -0.42
C ALA A 49 -13.12 -1.42 -1.65
N VAL A 50 -11.81 -1.58 -1.59
CA VAL A 50 -10.99 -2.26 -2.59
C VAL A 50 -10.40 -3.50 -1.96
N ARG A 51 -10.52 -4.64 -2.64
CA ARG A 51 -9.85 -5.88 -2.22
C ARG A 51 -8.34 -5.76 -2.39
N ALA A 52 -7.60 -6.24 -1.41
CA ALA A 52 -6.16 -6.15 -1.32
C ALA A 52 -5.54 -7.51 -0.95
N LEU A 53 -4.28 -7.73 -1.32
CA LEU A 53 -3.50 -8.90 -0.89
C LEU A 53 -2.24 -8.41 -0.17
N ARG A 54 -1.99 -8.89 1.06
CA ARG A 54 -0.72 -8.62 1.74
C ARG A 54 0.41 -9.38 1.04
N ILE A 55 1.40 -8.66 0.53
CA ILE A 55 2.56 -9.25 -0.17
C ILE A 55 3.84 -8.98 0.59
N ALA A 56 4.96 -9.53 0.09
CA ALA A 56 6.28 -9.30 0.67
C ALA A 56 6.57 -7.80 0.75
N ASP A 57 7.21 -7.39 1.85
CA ASP A 57 7.56 -6.00 2.06
C ASP A 57 8.57 -5.52 1.02
N HIS A 58 8.47 -4.25 0.65
CA HIS A 58 9.30 -3.65 -0.39
C HIS A 58 10.41 -2.79 0.19
N ARG A 59 11.48 -2.61 -0.57
CA ARG A 59 12.58 -1.71 -0.17
C ARG A 59 12.13 -0.26 -0.25
N LYS A 60 12.60 0.58 0.67
CA LYS A 60 12.32 2.04 0.67
C LYS A 60 12.59 2.79 -0.63
N ALA A 61 13.50 2.29 -1.46
CA ALA A 61 13.75 2.84 -2.79
C ALA A 61 12.48 2.92 -3.67
N TYR A 62 11.48 2.07 -3.42
CA TYR A 62 10.22 2.07 -4.15
C TYR A 62 9.32 3.28 -3.85
N LEU A 63 9.57 4.04 -2.78
CA LEU A 63 8.83 5.29 -2.52
C LEU A 63 8.98 6.32 -3.64
N ASP A 64 10.09 6.25 -4.37
CA ASP A 64 10.45 7.22 -5.41
C ASP A 64 10.75 6.55 -6.77
N TYR A 65 10.67 5.21 -6.86
CA TYR A 65 11.00 4.47 -8.08
C TYR A 65 9.85 4.48 -9.10
N GLU A 66 10.19 4.69 -10.36
CA GLU A 66 9.33 4.45 -11.50
C GLU A 66 10.15 3.76 -12.59
N GLY A 67 9.53 2.83 -13.33
CA GLY A 67 10.17 2.15 -14.43
C GLY A 67 10.05 0.62 -14.40
N PRO A 68 10.87 -0.08 -15.20
CA PRO A 68 10.71 -1.51 -15.40
C PRO A 68 11.07 -2.31 -14.15
N ILE A 69 10.34 -3.40 -13.90
CA ILE A 69 10.63 -4.37 -12.86
C ILE A 69 11.44 -5.52 -13.44
N SER A 70 12.52 -5.88 -12.74
CA SER A 70 13.44 -6.94 -13.15
C SER A 70 12.73 -8.27 -13.42
N GLY A 71 13.32 -9.07 -14.32
CA GLY A 71 12.78 -10.38 -14.67
C GLY A 71 11.53 -10.34 -15.55
N GLY A 72 11.30 -9.23 -16.27
CA GLY A 72 10.16 -9.09 -17.17
C GLY A 72 8.81 -9.02 -16.45
N ARG A 73 8.80 -8.59 -15.19
CA ARG A 73 7.59 -8.53 -14.36
C ARG A 73 6.75 -7.27 -14.59
N GLY A 74 7.00 -6.54 -15.67
CA GLY A 74 6.25 -5.33 -16.02
C GLY A 74 6.94 -4.02 -15.65
N THR A 75 6.15 -2.96 -15.49
CA THR A 75 6.60 -1.59 -15.20
C THR A 75 5.71 -0.97 -14.12
N VAL A 76 6.32 -0.18 -13.24
CA VAL A 76 5.59 0.58 -12.21
C VAL A 76 5.65 2.08 -12.48
N ARG A 77 4.57 2.78 -12.14
CA ARG A 77 4.47 4.24 -12.11
C ARG A 77 3.87 4.68 -10.79
N ILE A 78 4.29 5.82 -10.27
CA ILE A 78 3.70 6.40 -9.06
C ILE A 78 2.32 6.94 -9.42
N TRP A 79 1.29 6.30 -8.87
CA TRP A 79 -0.09 6.72 -9.01
C TRP A 79 -0.45 7.80 -7.99
N ASP A 80 0.03 7.66 -6.75
CA ASP A 80 -0.05 8.66 -5.69
C ASP A 80 1.09 8.48 -4.68
N ARG A 81 1.42 9.52 -3.93
CA ARG A 81 2.36 9.46 -2.81
C ARG A 81 2.14 10.62 -1.85
N GLY A 82 2.60 10.45 -0.62
CA GLY A 82 2.53 11.51 0.37
C GLY A 82 3.02 11.06 1.72
N THR A 83 2.53 11.71 2.77
CA THR A 83 2.77 11.30 4.15
C THR A 83 1.58 10.50 4.67
N CYS A 84 1.86 9.58 5.58
CA CYS A 84 0.85 8.83 6.30
C CYS A 84 1.12 8.86 7.80
N LEU A 85 0.05 8.83 8.59
CA LEU A 85 0.11 8.41 9.99
C LEU A 85 -0.59 7.06 10.08
N GLN A 86 0.02 6.12 10.79
CA GLN A 86 -0.49 4.77 10.96
C GLN A 86 -0.88 4.55 12.41
N ARG A 87 -2.03 3.93 12.62
CA ARG A 87 -2.45 3.46 13.95
C ARG A 87 -2.91 2.01 13.82
N ASP A 88 -2.07 1.10 14.31
CA ASP A 88 -2.42 -0.29 14.41
C ASP A 88 -3.47 -0.48 15.52
N LEU A 89 -4.61 -1.08 15.15
CA LEU A 89 -5.71 -1.38 16.07
C LEU A 89 -5.78 -2.88 16.41
N GLY A 90 -4.71 -3.62 16.13
CA GLY A 90 -4.64 -5.07 16.28
C GLY A 90 -3.78 -5.68 15.19
N VAL A 91 -3.86 -7.01 15.04
CA VAL A 91 -3.16 -7.74 13.97
C VAL A 91 -3.90 -7.68 12.62
N ASP A 92 -5.18 -7.33 12.66
CA ASP A 92 -6.16 -7.45 11.59
C ASP A 92 -6.71 -6.11 11.10
N ARG A 93 -6.29 -4.99 11.71
CA ARG A 93 -6.82 -3.67 11.38
C ARG A 93 -5.81 -2.55 11.57
N ILE A 94 -5.66 -1.72 10.54
CA ILE A 94 -4.77 -0.55 10.53
C ILE A 94 -5.58 0.67 10.09
N GLU A 95 -5.59 1.71 10.92
CA GLU A 95 -6.12 3.02 10.55
C GLU A 95 -5.01 3.89 9.95
N LEU A 96 -5.34 4.57 8.86
CA LEU A 96 -4.40 5.37 8.09
C LEU A 96 -4.96 6.77 7.92
N ALA A 97 -4.18 7.79 8.28
CA ALA A 97 -4.41 9.17 7.84
C ALA A 97 -3.49 9.44 6.65
N LEU A 98 -4.04 9.48 5.43
CA LEU A 98 -3.28 9.70 4.21
C LEU A 98 -3.35 11.17 3.78
N ALA A 99 -2.19 11.73 3.43
CA ALA A 99 -2.06 13.07 2.88
C ALA A 99 -1.24 13.02 1.58
N GLY A 100 -1.85 12.48 0.52
CA GLY A 100 -1.29 12.47 -0.84
C GLY A 100 -1.92 13.50 -1.77
N GLU A 101 -1.66 13.33 -3.07
CA GLU A 101 -2.29 14.13 -4.11
C GLU A 101 -3.73 13.67 -4.36
N ARG A 102 -3.96 12.35 -4.39
CA ARG A 102 -5.26 11.71 -4.69
C ARG A 102 -5.95 11.18 -3.43
N LEU A 103 -5.25 10.40 -2.61
CA LEU A 103 -5.77 9.83 -1.37
C LEU A 103 -5.55 10.83 -0.24
N ARG A 104 -6.66 11.37 0.27
CA ARG A 104 -6.67 12.36 1.35
C ARG A 104 -7.72 11.98 2.37
N GLY A 105 -7.35 11.97 3.65
CA GLY A 105 -8.26 11.68 4.76
C GLY A 105 -8.00 10.31 5.39
N MET A 106 -9.03 9.78 6.04
CA MET A 106 -8.93 8.56 6.83
C MET A 106 -9.30 7.34 6.00
N PHE A 107 -8.49 6.29 6.12
CA PHE A 107 -8.68 5.00 5.49
C PHE A 107 -8.45 3.87 6.50
N VAL A 108 -8.96 2.69 6.18
CA VAL A 108 -8.79 1.48 6.97
C VAL A 108 -8.31 0.37 6.06
N LEU A 109 -7.26 -0.32 6.51
CA LEU A 109 -6.90 -1.66 6.07
C LEU A 109 -7.48 -2.67 7.05
N SER A 110 -8.21 -3.68 6.57
CA SER A 110 -8.77 -4.75 7.40
C SER A 110 -8.51 -6.12 6.79
N ASP A 111 -7.96 -7.04 7.59
CA ASP A 111 -7.81 -8.45 7.23
C ASP A 111 -9.20 -9.07 7.08
N ALA A 112 -9.42 -9.79 5.98
CA ALA A 112 -10.68 -10.47 5.69
C ALA A 112 -10.79 -11.84 6.37
N GLY A 113 -9.73 -12.32 7.04
CA GLY A 113 -9.64 -13.66 7.60
C GLY A 113 -9.49 -14.76 6.53
N GLU A 114 -9.13 -14.37 5.30
CA GLU A 114 -9.02 -15.24 4.14
C GLU A 114 -7.58 -15.29 3.61
N VAL A 115 -7.22 -16.38 2.93
CA VAL A 115 -5.91 -16.55 2.29
C VAL A 115 -6.09 -16.97 0.84
N GLU A 116 -5.43 -16.27 -0.09
CA GLU A 116 -5.44 -16.55 -1.52
C GLU A 116 -4.00 -16.66 -2.04
N GLY A 117 -3.66 -17.78 -2.67
CA GLY A 117 -2.31 -17.99 -3.22
C GLY A 117 -1.20 -17.84 -2.17
N GLY A 118 -1.49 -18.18 -0.90
CA GLY A 118 -0.57 -18.02 0.22
C GLY A 118 -0.44 -16.59 0.77
N LYS A 119 -1.28 -15.66 0.32
CA LYS A 119 -1.30 -14.25 0.77
C LYS A 119 -2.57 -13.97 1.57
N ALA A 120 -2.45 -13.25 2.68
CA ALA A 120 -3.62 -12.80 3.42
C ALA A 120 -4.43 -11.81 2.57
N VAL A 121 -5.75 -11.99 2.56
CA VAL A 121 -6.69 -11.11 1.87
C VAL A 121 -7.10 -9.99 2.81
N TRP A 122 -7.02 -8.77 2.31
CA TRP A 122 -7.34 -7.56 3.04
C TRP A 122 -8.36 -6.72 2.26
N THR A 123 -8.93 -5.72 2.90
CA THR A 123 -9.72 -4.67 2.28
C THR A 123 -9.13 -3.30 2.63
N PHE A 124 -9.07 -2.41 1.64
CA PHE A 124 -8.70 -1.01 1.79
C PHE A 124 -9.92 -0.14 1.52
N ALA A 125 -10.38 0.63 2.49
CA ALA A 125 -11.59 1.45 2.35
C ALA A 125 -11.42 2.82 3.01
N PRO A 126 -12.17 3.85 2.56
CA PRO A 126 -12.34 5.06 3.36
C PRO A 126 -12.86 4.70 4.75
N ALA A 127 -12.37 5.37 5.79
CA ALA A 127 -12.94 5.23 7.12
C ALA A 127 -14.37 5.82 7.14
N PRO A 128 -15.30 5.21 7.89
CA PRO A 128 -16.67 5.70 8.02
C PRO A 128 -16.78 7.06 8.71
#